data_AF-A0A0C2R4I7-F1
#
_entry.id   AF-A0A0C2R4I7-F1
#
_cell.length_a   1.000
_cell.length_b   1.000
_cell.length_c   1.000
_cell.angle_alpha   90.00
_cell.angle_beta   90.00
_cell.angle_gamma   90.00
#
_symmetry.space_group_name_H-M   'P 1'
#
loop_
_entity.id
_entity.type
_entity.pdbx_description
1 polymer ?
#
loop_
_entity_poly.entity_id
_entity_poly.type
_entity_poly.pdbx_seq_one_letter_code
_entity_poly.pdbx_strand_id
1 'polypeptide(L)'
;MFYHVLIRAKAEGKYKEMFELDIKNEDEVLEDIVIPYLQDEEFLFDGYFIKRDKIERIEIKLTEEPSKVLSEYENNNMPSDLIMYVSKEDVVGYERHSKDITKNLLSSAAKELQTSKKENNKVENFIDRSKVFIVHGHDELAEGKVARFVEKLGLEAIILHEQANRGQTIIEKIERYSNVGFGIVLYTPCDVGAKKEEEPQLQPRARQNVVFEHGFLMGKIGRSNVCALVKGGVETPNDISGVVYITMDQNDSWKSKLAKEMRESGYNIDMNKI
;
A
#
# COMPACT_ATOMS: atom_id res chain seq x y z
N MET A 1 -29.05 17.52 -4.87
CA MET A 1 -28.34 17.69 -3.60
C MET A 1 -26.95 18.19 -3.91
N PHE A 2 -26.51 19.20 -3.18
CA PHE A 2 -25.24 19.89 -3.40
C PHE A 2 -24.50 19.98 -2.07
N TYR A 3 -23.23 19.61 -2.09
CA TYR A 3 -22.35 19.64 -0.94
C TYR A 3 -21.58 20.94 -0.95
N HIS A 4 -21.41 21.51 0.24
CA HIS A 4 -20.68 22.76 0.44
C HIS A 4 -19.73 22.55 1.60
N VAL A 5 -18.45 22.82 1.36
CA VAL A 5 -17.42 22.72 2.38
C VAL A 5 -16.98 24.12 2.75
N LEU A 6 -16.93 24.38 4.05
CA LEU A 6 -16.46 25.63 4.62
C LEU A 6 -15.28 25.32 5.53
N ILE A 7 -14.15 25.96 5.28
CA ILE A 7 -12.95 25.82 6.11
C ILE A 7 -12.58 27.16 6.71
N ARG A 8 -12.46 27.19 8.03
CA ARG A 8 -11.83 28.29 8.76
C ARG A 8 -10.39 27.92 9.08
N ALA A 9 -9.44 28.61 8.46
CA ALA A 9 -8.02 28.34 8.60
C ALA A 9 -7.25 29.53 9.19
N LYS A 10 -6.15 29.23 9.88
CA LYS A 10 -5.19 30.22 10.39
C LYS A 10 -4.20 30.61 9.28
N ALA A 11 -4.19 31.88 8.91
CA ALA A 11 -3.25 32.47 7.98
C ALA A 11 -2.66 33.75 8.59
N GLU A 12 -1.32 33.79 8.78
CA GLU A 12 -0.59 34.99 9.24
C GLU A 12 -1.15 35.63 10.52
N GLY A 13 -1.61 34.81 11.47
CA GLY A 13 -2.19 35.29 12.74
C GLY A 13 -3.64 35.79 12.64
N LYS A 14 -4.27 35.70 11.47
CA LYS A 14 -5.70 35.93 11.24
C LYS A 14 -6.42 34.64 10.86
N TYR A 15 -7.74 34.67 10.93
CA TYR A 15 -8.58 33.61 10.42
C TYR A 15 -9.09 33.98 9.04
N LYS A 16 -9.06 33.01 8.13
CA LYS A 16 -9.65 33.12 6.79
C LYS A 16 -10.70 32.03 6.62
N GLU A 17 -11.86 32.42 6.13
CA GLU A 17 -12.91 31.50 5.68
C GLU A 17 -12.72 31.23 4.19
N MET A 18 -12.82 29.96 3.82
CA MET A 18 -12.64 29.45 2.47
C MET A 18 -13.81 28.53 2.16
N PHE A 19 -14.21 28.49 0.89
CA PHE A 19 -15.44 27.86 0.47
C PHE A 19 -15.23 27.06 -0.82
N GLU A 20 -15.75 25.84 -0.83
CA GLU A 20 -16.02 25.12 -2.07
C GLU A 20 -17.51 24.76 -2.07
N LEU A 21 -18.24 25.39 -3.00
CA LEU A 21 -19.69 25.34 -3.05
C LEU A 21 -20.16 24.51 -4.24
N ASP A 22 -21.38 24.00 -4.15
CA ASP A 22 -22.09 23.31 -5.23
C ASP A 22 -21.40 22.03 -5.74
N ILE A 23 -20.63 21.34 -4.88
CA ILE A 23 -20.03 20.05 -5.18
C ILE A 23 -21.16 19.02 -5.38
N LYS A 24 -21.09 18.26 -6.48
CA LYS A 24 -22.19 17.37 -6.88
C LYS A 24 -22.03 15.94 -6.39
N ASN A 25 -20.80 15.52 -6.13
CA ASN A 25 -20.49 14.16 -5.71
C ASN A 25 -20.02 14.15 -4.25
N GLU A 26 -20.61 13.30 -3.43
CA GLU A 26 -20.13 13.07 -2.06
C GLU A 26 -18.72 12.51 -2.05
N ASP A 27 -18.37 11.66 -3.02
CA ASP A 27 -17.04 11.04 -3.11
C ASP A 27 -15.95 12.09 -3.33
N GLU A 28 -16.23 13.18 -4.05
CA GLU A 28 -15.29 14.29 -4.26
C GLU A 28 -15.00 14.99 -2.91
N VAL A 29 -16.04 15.22 -2.10
CA VAL A 29 -15.87 15.75 -0.73
C VAL A 29 -15.09 14.76 0.15
N LEU A 30 -15.32 13.46 -0.02
CA LEU A 30 -14.65 12.43 0.75
C LEU A 30 -13.18 12.32 0.39
N GLU A 31 -12.88 12.08 -0.88
CA GLU A 31 -11.54 11.77 -1.39
C GLU A 31 -10.62 12.99 -1.39
N ASP A 32 -11.12 14.16 -1.79
CA ASP A 32 -10.26 15.33 -1.98
C ASP A 32 -10.10 16.16 -0.70
N ILE A 33 -11.02 16.02 0.27
CA ILE A 33 -11.06 16.89 1.45
C ILE A 33 -11.08 16.08 2.75
N VAL A 34 -12.11 15.26 2.97
CA VAL A 34 -12.34 14.63 4.28
C VAL A 34 -11.28 13.59 4.62
N ILE A 35 -10.93 12.72 3.67
CA ILE A 35 -9.95 11.65 3.85
C ILE A 35 -8.55 12.27 4.11
N PRO A 36 -8.02 13.18 3.26
CA PRO A 36 -6.76 13.87 3.53
C PRO A 36 -6.75 14.61 4.87
N TYR A 37 -7.85 15.30 5.21
CA TYR A 37 -8.01 15.98 6.49
C TYR A 37 -7.91 15.01 7.69
N LEU A 38 -8.54 13.84 7.62
CA LEU A 38 -8.49 12.81 8.67
C LEU A 38 -7.14 12.12 8.76
N GLN A 39 -6.38 12.05 7.66
CA GLN A 39 -5.06 11.43 7.59
C GLN A 39 -3.90 12.38 7.91
N ASP A 40 -4.17 13.66 8.18
CA ASP A 40 -3.15 14.71 8.33
C ASP A 40 -2.27 14.88 7.07
N GLU A 41 -2.90 14.73 5.91
CA GLU A 41 -2.30 14.96 4.59
C GLU A 41 -2.61 16.38 4.11
N GLU A 42 -1.78 16.89 3.20
CA GLU A 42 -2.02 18.18 2.55
C GLU A 42 -3.00 18.00 1.38
N PHE A 43 -3.96 18.91 1.22
CA PHE A 43 -4.94 18.87 0.14
C PHE A 43 -5.22 20.27 -0.42
N LEU A 44 -5.72 20.32 -1.66
CA LEU A 44 -6.10 21.56 -2.34
C LEU A 44 -7.51 21.97 -1.90
N PHE A 45 -7.70 23.22 -1.50
CA PHE A 45 -9.00 23.77 -1.13
C PHE A 45 -9.08 25.28 -1.41
N ASP A 46 -10.09 25.73 -2.15
CA ASP A 46 -10.29 27.14 -2.56
C ASP A 46 -9.02 27.73 -3.24
N GLY A 47 -8.29 26.87 -3.98
CA GLY A 47 -7.04 27.22 -4.65
C GLY A 47 -5.79 27.28 -3.75
N TYR A 48 -5.89 26.89 -2.47
CA TYR A 48 -4.75 26.83 -1.53
C TYR A 48 -4.42 25.39 -1.16
N PHE A 49 -3.13 25.07 -1.01
CA PHE A 49 -2.72 23.84 -0.33
C PHE A 49 -2.81 24.05 1.18
N ILE A 50 -3.58 23.21 1.85
CA ILE A 50 -3.85 23.30 3.29
C ILE A 50 -3.62 21.96 4.00
N LYS A 51 -3.24 22.04 5.27
CA LYS A 51 -3.03 20.91 6.17
C LYS A 51 -3.83 21.07 7.46
N ARG A 52 -4.12 19.94 8.13
CA ARG A 52 -4.96 19.85 9.34
C ARG A 52 -4.56 20.81 10.46
N ASP A 53 -3.27 21.08 10.64
CA ASP A 53 -2.73 21.96 11.69
C ASP A 53 -3.12 23.44 11.50
N LYS A 54 -3.42 23.85 10.27
CA LYS A 54 -3.91 25.19 9.94
C LYS A 54 -5.42 25.33 10.07
N ILE A 55 -6.16 24.22 10.12
CA ILE A 55 -7.62 24.24 10.12
C ILE A 55 -8.16 24.35 11.55
N GLU A 56 -8.84 25.46 11.83
CA GLU A 56 -9.57 25.66 13.08
C GLU A 56 -10.91 24.93 13.06
N ARG A 57 -11.65 25.04 11.95
CA ARG A 57 -12.98 24.44 11.79
C ARG A 57 -13.18 24.00 10.34
N ILE A 58 -13.81 22.85 10.17
CA ILE A 58 -14.38 22.38 8.90
C ILE A 58 -15.88 22.20 9.11
N GLU A 59 -16.69 22.66 8.17
CA GLU A 59 -18.12 22.38 8.11
C GLU A 59 -18.47 21.85 6.73
N ILE A 60 -19.38 20.89 6.71
CA ILE A 60 -19.88 20.26 5.49
C ILE A 60 -21.40 20.36 5.54
N LYS A 61 -21.95 21.14 4.62
CA LYS A 61 -23.38 21.44 4.52
C LYS A 61 -23.95 20.83 3.24
N LEU A 62 -25.23 20.47 3.30
CA LEU A 62 -25.97 19.89 2.19
C LEU A 62 -27.18 20.77 1.88
N THR A 63 -27.37 21.11 0.61
CA THR A 63 -28.56 21.82 0.13
C THR A 63 -29.28 21.01 -0.96
N GLU A 64 -30.58 21.26 -1.16
CA GLU A 64 -31.34 20.62 -2.23
C GLU A 64 -31.03 21.24 -3.60
N GLU A 65 -30.90 22.57 -3.63
CA GLU A 65 -30.62 23.41 -4.81
C GLU A 65 -29.23 24.06 -4.74
N PRO A 66 -28.65 24.50 -5.87
CA PRO A 66 -27.37 25.21 -5.86
C PRO A 66 -27.41 26.51 -5.03
N SER A 67 -26.30 26.85 -4.40
CA SER A 67 -26.09 28.07 -3.60
C SER A 67 -26.53 29.34 -4.35
N LYS A 68 -26.30 29.39 -5.66
CA LYS A 68 -26.74 30.50 -6.52
C LYS A 68 -28.26 30.64 -6.56
N VAL A 69 -28.99 29.54 -6.73
CA VAL A 69 -30.46 29.55 -6.82
C VAL A 69 -31.06 30.00 -5.48
N LEU A 70 -30.50 29.51 -4.39
CA LEU A 70 -30.95 29.84 -3.04
C LEU A 70 -30.68 31.31 -2.68
N SER A 71 -29.49 31.82 -2.99
CA SER A 71 -29.15 33.23 -2.74
C SER A 71 -30.00 34.18 -3.58
N GLU A 72 -30.28 33.84 -4.85
CA GLU A 72 -31.20 34.61 -5.70
C GLU A 72 -32.63 34.60 -5.14
N TYR A 73 -33.10 33.45 -4.64
CA TYR A 73 -34.40 33.37 -3.96
C TYR A 73 -34.47 34.32 -2.77
N GLU A 74 -33.44 34.36 -1.91
CA GLU A 74 -33.42 35.27 -0.76
C GLU A 74 -33.43 36.74 -1.14
N ASN A 75 -32.59 37.13 -2.09
CA ASN A 75 -32.50 38.51 -2.53
C ASN A 75 -33.83 38.97 -3.19
N ASN A 76 -34.50 38.10 -3.93
CA ASN A 76 -35.77 38.43 -4.60
C ASN A 76 -36.97 38.52 -3.64
N ASN A 77 -36.91 37.85 -2.49
CA ASN A 77 -37.96 37.89 -1.48
C ASN A 77 -37.62 38.85 -0.32
N MET A 78 -36.54 39.62 -0.44
CA MET A 78 -36.11 40.58 0.57
C MET A 78 -36.98 41.85 0.51
N PRO A 79 -37.40 42.41 1.66
CA PRO A 79 -38.11 43.69 1.70
C PRO A 79 -37.30 44.80 1.01
N SER A 80 -37.97 45.62 0.20
CA SER A 80 -37.31 46.65 -0.62
C SER A 80 -36.70 47.81 0.18
N ASP A 81 -37.06 47.94 1.45
CA ASP A 81 -36.51 48.89 2.41
C ASP A 81 -35.24 48.36 3.13
N LEU A 82 -34.89 47.09 2.95
CA LEU A 82 -33.69 46.47 3.52
C LEU A 82 -32.54 46.49 2.51
N ILE A 83 -31.48 47.25 2.80
CA ILE A 83 -30.24 47.26 1.99
C ILE A 83 -29.32 46.13 2.49
N MET A 84 -29.59 44.91 2.05
CA MET A 84 -28.77 43.72 2.31
C MET A 84 -28.65 42.89 1.02
N TYR A 85 -27.53 42.18 0.87
CA TYR A 85 -27.32 41.23 -0.22
C TYR A 85 -26.86 39.91 0.37
N VAL A 86 -27.57 38.83 0.05
CA VAL A 86 -27.21 37.47 0.46
C VAL A 86 -26.35 36.86 -0.64
N SER A 87 -25.08 36.57 -0.33
CA SER A 87 -24.17 35.88 -1.25
C SER A 87 -24.42 34.36 -1.30
N LYS A 88 -23.70 33.67 -2.19
CA LYS A 88 -23.75 32.20 -2.27
C LYS A 88 -23.16 31.56 -1.02
N GLU A 89 -22.14 32.20 -0.45
CA GLU A 89 -21.46 31.77 0.76
C GLU A 89 -22.37 31.96 1.97
N ASP A 90 -23.08 33.10 2.06
CA ASP A 90 -23.99 33.41 3.17
C ASP A 90 -25.18 32.43 3.23
N VAL A 91 -25.79 32.14 2.08
CA VAL A 91 -27.04 31.36 2.04
C VAL A 91 -26.85 29.92 2.51
N VAL A 92 -25.64 29.36 2.36
CA VAL A 92 -25.30 28.03 2.86
C VAL A 92 -25.28 27.98 4.39
N GLY A 93 -25.11 29.12 5.07
CA GLY A 93 -25.23 29.23 6.52
C GLY A 93 -26.68 29.22 7.04
N TYR A 94 -27.68 29.34 6.17
CA TYR A 94 -29.08 29.46 6.59
C TYR A 94 -29.69 28.08 6.84
N GLU A 95 -30.08 27.79 8.09
CA GLU A 95 -30.63 26.48 8.51
C GLU A 95 -31.89 26.06 7.72
N ARG A 96 -32.64 27.01 7.15
CA ARG A 96 -33.80 26.71 6.30
C ARG A 96 -33.44 26.09 4.95
N HIS A 97 -32.20 26.29 4.49
CA HIS A 97 -31.74 25.87 3.16
C HIS A 97 -30.70 24.76 3.23
N SER A 98 -29.98 24.68 4.34
CA SER A 98 -28.87 23.76 4.49
C SER A 98 -28.99 22.86 5.71
N LYS A 99 -28.48 21.64 5.55
CA LYS A 99 -28.33 20.66 6.62
C LYS A 99 -26.85 20.46 6.91
N ASP A 100 -26.46 20.56 8.18
CA ASP A 100 -25.11 20.20 8.60
C ASP A 100 -24.94 18.67 8.64
N ILE A 101 -24.01 18.16 7.83
CA ILE A 101 -23.67 16.73 7.76
C ILE A 101 -22.23 16.46 8.21
N THR A 102 -21.51 17.47 8.71
CA THR A 102 -20.08 17.42 9.08
C THR A 102 -19.76 16.22 9.96
N LYS A 103 -20.50 16.06 11.07
CA LYS A 103 -20.25 14.98 12.02
C LYS A 103 -20.48 13.61 11.40
N ASN A 104 -21.51 13.46 10.57
CA ASN A 104 -21.85 12.18 9.97
C ASN A 104 -20.79 11.77 8.97
N LEU A 105 -20.39 12.67 8.08
CA LEU A 105 -19.42 12.40 7.02
C LEU A 105 -18.01 12.14 7.59
N LEU A 106 -17.56 12.95 8.55
CA LEU A 106 -16.30 12.69 9.26
C LEU A 106 -16.33 11.33 10.00
N SER A 107 -17.47 10.97 10.59
CA SER A 107 -17.59 9.71 11.33
C SER A 107 -17.66 8.48 10.42
N SER A 108 -18.33 8.56 9.27
CA SER A 108 -18.37 7.47 8.28
C SER A 108 -16.98 7.26 7.69
N ALA A 109 -16.34 8.32 7.20
CA ALA A 109 -14.99 8.25 6.63
C ALA A 109 -13.97 7.72 7.66
N ALA A 110 -14.01 8.21 8.91
CA ALA A 110 -13.12 7.71 9.96
C ALA A 110 -13.36 6.22 10.27
N LYS A 111 -14.61 5.74 10.23
CA LYS A 111 -14.91 4.31 10.40
C LYS A 111 -14.37 3.50 9.23
N GLU A 112 -14.58 3.94 8.00
CA GLU A 112 -14.07 3.26 6.81
C GLU A 112 -12.54 3.16 6.84
N LEU A 113 -11.85 4.26 7.15
CA LEU A 113 -10.39 4.27 7.34
C LEU A 113 -9.92 3.32 8.45
N GLN A 114 -10.67 3.20 9.55
CA GLN A 114 -10.37 2.23 10.61
C GLN A 114 -10.62 0.78 10.19
N THR A 115 -11.66 0.54 9.38
CA THR A 115 -12.00 -0.81 8.90
C THR A 115 -10.95 -1.28 7.91
N SER A 116 -10.57 -0.43 6.94
CA SER A 116 -9.47 -0.68 6.00
C SER A 116 -8.14 -0.89 6.70
N LYS A 117 -7.80 -0.08 7.72
CA LYS A 117 -6.60 -0.29 8.55
C LYS A 117 -6.65 -1.59 9.36
N LYS A 118 -7.81 -1.99 9.90
CA LYS A 118 -7.97 -3.25 10.64
C LYS A 118 -7.90 -4.48 9.74
N GLU A 119 -8.42 -4.41 8.52
CA GLU A 119 -8.32 -5.49 7.54
C GLU A 119 -6.90 -5.63 7.01
N ASN A 120 -6.23 -4.53 6.67
CA ASN A 120 -4.81 -4.55 6.29
C ASN A 120 -3.93 -5.08 7.44
N ASN A 121 -4.14 -4.62 8.68
CA ASN A 121 -3.39 -5.12 9.84
C ASN A 121 -3.69 -6.58 10.21
N LYS A 122 -4.90 -7.09 9.95
CA LYS A 122 -5.22 -8.51 10.19
C LYS A 122 -4.54 -9.42 9.19
N VAL A 123 -4.50 -9.01 7.92
CA VAL A 123 -3.84 -9.77 6.86
C VAL A 123 -2.32 -9.72 7.06
N GLU A 124 -1.74 -8.57 7.37
CA GLU A 124 -0.29 -8.42 7.63
C GLU A 124 0.22 -9.17 8.88
N ASN A 125 -0.62 -9.41 9.90
CA ASN A 125 -0.18 -10.11 11.12
C ASN A 125 -0.39 -11.63 11.09
N PHE A 126 -1.08 -12.19 10.09
CA PHE A 126 -1.22 -13.63 9.95
C PHE A 126 -0.10 -14.19 9.05
N ILE A 127 0.90 -14.80 9.69
CA ILE A 127 1.96 -15.54 8.99
C ILE A 127 1.42 -16.93 8.65
N ASP A 128 1.19 -17.20 7.36
CA ASP A 128 0.78 -18.51 6.87
C ASP A 128 1.99 -19.45 6.75
N ARG A 129 2.08 -20.41 7.68
CA ARG A 129 3.15 -21.43 7.71
C ARG A 129 2.77 -22.72 6.97
N SER A 130 1.66 -22.71 6.24
CA SER A 130 1.34 -23.78 5.29
C SER A 130 1.93 -23.51 3.90
N LYS A 131 2.43 -22.29 3.66
CA LYS A 131 2.94 -21.83 2.37
C LYS A 131 4.40 -21.41 2.45
N VAL A 132 5.14 -21.56 1.36
CA VAL A 132 6.52 -21.10 1.21
C VAL A 132 6.63 -20.29 -0.07
N PHE A 133 7.19 -19.10 0.04
CA PHE A 133 7.36 -18.23 -1.13
C PHE A 133 8.66 -18.55 -1.86
N ILE A 134 8.60 -18.69 -3.19
CA ILE A 134 9.76 -19.02 -4.03
C ILE A 134 10.00 -17.90 -5.03
N VAL A 135 11.18 -17.29 -4.93
CA VAL A 135 11.72 -16.34 -5.90
C VAL A 135 12.64 -17.08 -6.86
N HIS A 136 12.51 -16.83 -8.15
CA HIS A 136 13.30 -17.48 -9.19
C HIS A 136 13.53 -16.58 -10.39
N GLY A 137 14.59 -16.86 -11.14
CA GLY A 137 14.87 -16.27 -12.45
C GLY A 137 14.24 -17.09 -13.58
N HIS A 138 14.97 -17.25 -14.69
CA HIS A 138 14.49 -18.04 -15.84
C HIS A 138 14.77 -19.55 -15.74
N ASP A 139 15.34 -20.04 -14.63
CA ASP A 139 15.70 -21.45 -14.48
C ASP A 139 14.52 -22.27 -13.96
N GLU A 140 13.57 -22.57 -14.85
CA GLU A 140 12.34 -23.34 -14.55
C GLU A 140 12.64 -24.75 -14.00
N LEU A 141 13.79 -25.33 -14.36
CA LEU A 141 14.21 -26.63 -13.85
C LEU A 141 14.60 -26.57 -12.37
N ALA A 142 15.33 -25.52 -11.97
CA ALA A 142 15.67 -25.30 -10.56
C ALA A 142 14.42 -24.98 -9.74
N GLU A 143 13.58 -24.08 -10.25
CA GLU A 143 12.27 -23.72 -9.69
C GLU A 143 11.40 -24.96 -9.46
N GLY A 144 11.11 -25.73 -10.50
CA GLY A 144 10.28 -26.92 -10.40
C GLY A 144 10.86 -28.02 -9.50
N LYS A 145 12.19 -28.08 -9.31
CA LYS A 145 12.79 -28.98 -8.31
C LYS A 145 12.53 -28.54 -6.88
N VAL A 146 12.61 -27.24 -6.61
CA VAL A 146 12.35 -26.67 -5.28
C VAL A 146 10.87 -26.72 -4.94
N ALA A 147 9.99 -26.32 -5.86
CA ALA A 147 8.55 -26.37 -5.68
C ALA A 147 8.07 -27.78 -5.32
N ARG A 148 8.49 -28.80 -6.10
CA ARG A 148 8.17 -30.21 -5.80
C ARG A 148 8.69 -30.68 -4.44
N PHE A 149 9.84 -30.17 -4.00
CA PHE A 149 10.37 -30.50 -2.67
C PHE A 149 9.50 -29.88 -1.57
N VAL A 150 9.12 -28.61 -1.70
CA VAL A 150 8.21 -27.92 -0.76
C VAL A 150 6.86 -28.66 -0.67
N GLU A 151 6.28 -29.03 -1.81
CA GLU A 151 5.04 -29.80 -1.88
C GLU A 151 5.16 -31.19 -1.25
N LYS A 152 6.29 -31.88 -1.43
CA LYS A 152 6.58 -33.18 -0.77
C LYS A 152 6.53 -33.07 0.77
N LEU A 153 6.91 -31.91 1.32
CA LEU A 153 6.82 -31.64 2.76
C LEU A 153 5.38 -31.37 3.23
N GLY A 154 4.42 -31.23 2.31
CA GLY A 154 3.02 -30.92 2.59
C GLY A 154 2.73 -29.42 2.67
N LEU A 155 3.57 -28.60 2.06
CA LEU A 155 3.44 -27.14 2.01
C LEU A 155 3.06 -26.68 0.60
N GLU A 156 2.39 -25.53 0.49
CA GLU A 156 2.08 -24.89 -0.79
C GLU A 156 3.27 -24.03 -1.25
N ALA A 157 3.76 -24.26 -2.47
CA ALA A 157 4.78 -23.41 -3.09
C ALA A 157 4.12 -22.21 -3.78
N ILE A 158 4.40 -20.99 -3.32
CA ILE A 158 3.95 -19.76 -3.99
C ILE A 158 5.04 -19.26 -4.92
N ILE A 159 4.77 -19.32 -6.22
CA ILE A 159 5.65 -18.77 -7.27
C ILE A 159 4.99 -17.54 -7.89
N LEU A 160 5.67 -16.39 -7.81
CA LEU A 160 5.08 -15.09 -8.13
C LEU A 160 4.67 -14.92 -9.60
N HIS A 161 5.48 -15.44 -10.53
CA HIS A 161 5.24 -15.33 -11.97
C HIS A 161 4.02 -16.14 -12.42
N GLU A 162 3.61 -17.16 -11.67
CA GLU A 162 2.42 -17.96 -11.95
C GLU A 162 1.12 -17.31 -11.44
N GLN A 163 1.21 -16.31 -10.55
CA GLN A 163 0.04 -15.63 -10.01
C GLN A 163 -0.57 -14.66 -11.03
N ALA A 164 -1.91 -14.56 -11.05
CA ALA A 164 -2.60 -13.64 -11.96
C ALA A 164 -2.14 -12.18 -11.76
N ASN A 165 -1.79 -11.48 -12.85
CA ASN A 165 -1.28 -10.11 -12.79
C ASN A 165 -2.31 -9.10 -12.26
N ARG A 166 -3.61 -9.23 -12.61
CA ARG A 166 -4.72 -8.36 -12.15
C ARG A 166 -4.41 -6.84 -12.19
N GLY A 167 -3.59 -6.38 -13.13
CA GLY A 167 -3.15 -4.97 -13.22
C GLY A 167 -2.13 -4.54 -12.16
N GLN A 168 -1.65 -5.46 -11.32
CA GLN A 168 -0.73 -5.20 -10.23
C GLN A 168 0.73 -5.17 -10.69
N THR A 169 1.53 -4.35 -10.01
CA THR A 169 2.99 -4.37 -10.14
C THR A 169 3.60 -5.58 -9.43
N ILE A 170 4.86 -5.91 -9.74
CA ILE A 170 5.60 -7.01 -9.07
C ILE A 170 5.64 -6.78 -7.55
N ILE A 171 5.84 -5.54 -7.11
CA ILE A 171 5.89 -5.18 -5.68
C ILE A 171 4.56 -5.50 -5.00
N GLU A 172 3.44 -5.08 -5.57
CA GLU A 172 2.10 -5.32 -5.02
C GLU A 172 1.75 -6.82 -4.98
N LYS A 173 2.25 -7.61 -5.94
CA LYS A 173 2.09 -9.07 -5.91
C LYS A 173 2.90 -9.66 -4.75
N ILE A 174 4.16 -9.23 -4.56
CA ILE A 174 4.98 -9.72 -3.44
C ILE A 174 4.31 -9.34 -2.11
N GLU A 175 3.86 -8.10 -1.93
CA GLU A 175 3.15 -7.67 -0.73
C GLU A 175 1.94 -8.55 -0.42
N ARG A 176 1.14 -8.87 -1.45
CA ARG A 176 -0.05 -9.72 -1.29
C ARG A 176 0.27 -11.16 -0.89
N TYR A 177 1.34 -11.73 -1.44
CA TYR A 177 1.61 -13.16 -1.35
C TYR A 177 2.74 -13.53 -0.36
N SER A 178 3.45 -12.53 0.19
CA SER A 178 4.59 -12.73 1.10
C SER A 178 4.23 -12.82 2.59
N ASN A 179 2.94 -12.90 2.95
CA ASN A 179 2.52 -13.23 4.32
C ASN A 179 2.72 -14.73 4.64
N VAL A 180 3.94 -15.20 4.41
CA VAL A 180 4.41 -16.55 4.67
C VAL A 180 5.46 -16.51 5.78
N GLY A 181 5.71 -17.65 6.41
CA GLY A 181 6.77 -17.74 7.41
C GLY A 181 8.17 -17.98 6.85
N PHE A 182 8.31 -18.28 5.56
CA PHE A 182 9.58 -18.64 4.95
C PHE A 182 9.64 -18.34 3.44
N GLY A 183 10.78 -17.81 3.00
CA GLY A 183 11.08 -17.52 1.61
C GLY A 183 12.32 -18.25 1.10
N ILE A 184 12.27 -18.76 -0.13
CA ILE A 184 13.39 -19.39 -0.83
C ILE A 184 13.74 -18.54 -2.05
N VAL A 185 15.01 -18.17 -2.20
CA VAL A 185 15.49 -17.37 -3.33
C VAL A 185 16.45 -18.18 -4.18
N LEU A 186 16.12 -18.40 -5.45
CA LEU A 186 16.97 -19.16 -6.38
C LEU A 186 17.96 -18.26 -7.11
N TYR A 187 19.22 -18.37 -6.72
CA TYR A 187 20.35 -17.75 -7.40
C TYR A 187 20.86 -18.68 -8.50
N THR A 188 20.40 -18.43 -9.71
CA THR A 188 20.79 -19.16 -10.93
C THR A 188 21.53 -18.24 -11.90
N PRO A 189 22.41 -18.76 -12.77
CA PRO A 189 23.21 -17.96 -13.70
C PRO A 189 22.38 -17.44 -14.88
N CYS A 190 21.39 -16.59 -14.62
CA CYS A 190 20.47 -16.06 -15.63
C CYS A 190 21.05 -14.88 -16.41
N ASP A 191 21.80 -14.02 -15.72
CA ASP A 191 22.43 -12.84 -16.30
C ASP A 191 23.96 -12.96 -16.19
N VAL A 192 24.68 -12.10 -16.90
CA VAL A 192 26.11 -11.85 -16.69
C VAL A 192 26.34 -10.39 -16.33
N GLY A 193 27.34 -10.14 -15.50
CA GLY A 193 27.69 -8.78 -15.09
C GLY A 193 29.12 -8.70 -14.57
N ALA A 194 29.61 -7.48 -14.40
CA ALA A 194 30.93 -7.21 -13.86
C ALA A 194 30.93 -5.87 -13.13
N LYS A 195 31.92 -5.68 -12.26
CA LYS A 195 32.27 -4.35 -11.76
C LYS A 195 32.76 -3.47 -12.91
N LYS A 196 32.56 -2.16 -12.76
CA LYS A 196 33.08 -1.17 -13.72
C LYS A 196 34.58 -1.03 -13.52
N GLU A 197 35.35 -1.72 -14.35
CA GLU A 197 36.82 -1.75 -14.35
C GLU A 197 37.34 -1.58 -15.79
N GLU A 198 38.64 -1.36 -15.97
CA GLU A 198 39.25 -1.16 -17.30
C GLU A 198 39.13 -2.42 -18.18
N GLU A 199 39.25 -3.60 -17.57
CA GLU A 199 38.99 -4.90 -18.19
C GLU A 199 37.96 -5.69 -17.37
N PRO A 200 36.64 -5.50 -17.63
CA PRO A 200 35.59 -6.13 -16.85
C PRO A 200 35.59 -7.66 -16.98
N GLN A 201 35.71 -8.37 -15.86
CA GLN A 201 35.53 -9.81 -15.81
C GLN A 201 34.05 -10.16 -15.67
N LEU A 202 33.39 -10.54 -16.77
CA LEU A 202 32.00 -10.97 -16.75
C LEU A 202 31.84 -12.26 -15.94
N GLN A 203 31.01 -12.19 -14.90
CA GLN A 203 30.64 -13.31 -14.04
C GLN A 203 29.15 -13.63 -14.21
N PRO A 204 28.76 -14.91 -14.16
CA PRO A 204 27.35 -15.29 -14.05
C PRO A 204 26.76 -14.71 -12.77
N ARG A 205 25.53 -14.18 -12.84
CA ARG A 205 24.82 -13.62 -11.70
C ARG A 205 23.31 -13.93 -11.77
N ALA A 206 22.65 -13.85 -10.62
CA ALA A 206 21.19 -13.89 -10.57
C ALA A 206 20.60 -12.67 -11.27
N ARG A 207 19.36 -12.81 -11.75
CA ARG A 207 18.63 -11.70 -12.36
C ARG A 207 18.46 -10.56 -11.35
N GLN A 208 18.52 -9.31 -11.80
CA GLN A 208 18.39 -8.16 -10.88
C GLN A 208 17.08 -8.16 -10.09
N ASN A 209 15.97 -8.58 -10.71
CA ASN A 209 14.68 -8.72 -10.02
C ASN A 209 14.77 -9.73 -8.87
N VAL A 210 15.46 -10.87 -9.05
CA VAL A 210 15.67 -11.87 -7.99
C VAL A 210 16.41 -11.25 -6.80
N VAL A 211 17.44 -10.44 -7.07
CA VAL A 211 18.20 -9.74 -6.02
C VAL A 211 17.33 -8.70 -5.30
N PHE A 212 16.48 -7.96 -6.02
CA PHE A 212 15.54 -7.02 -5.43
C PHE A 212 14.50 -7.72 -4.54
N GLU A 213 13.87 -8.78 -5.05
CA GLU A 213 12.87 -9.58 -4.36
C GLU A 213 13.45 -10.25 -3.10
N HIS A 214 14.71 -10.68 -3.15
CA HIS A 214 15.44 -11.15 -1.96
C HIS A 214 15.49 -10.07 -0.88
N GLY A 215 15.96 -8.86 -1.22
CA GLY A 215 16.03 -7.76 -0.27
C GLY A 215 14.66 -7.38 0.29
N PHE A 216 13.63 -7.40 -0.56
CA PHE A 216 12.25 -7.16 -0.13
C PHE A 216 11.77 -8.20 0.89
N LEU A 217 11.94 -9.50 0.59
CA LEU A 217 11.53 -10.59 1.50
C LEU A 217 12.26 -10.49 2.83
N MET A 218 13.56 -10.18 2.84
CA MET A 218 14.30 -9.97 4.08
C MET A 218 13.70 -8.85 4.93
N GLY A 219 13.24 -7.76 4.31
CA GLY A 219 12.57 -6.66 4.99
C GLY A 219 11.19 -7.04 5.51
N LYS A 220 10.42 -7.82 4.74
CA LYS A 220 9.02 -8.17 5.06
C LYS A 220 8.90 -9.28 6.10
N ILE A 221 9.57 -10.41 5.89
CA ILE A 221 9.45 -11.60 6.75
C ILE A 221 10.66 -11.79 7.67
N GLY A 222 11.70 -10.95 7.56
CA GLY A 222 12.90 -11.02 8.37
C GLY A 222 13.96 -11.95 7.76
N ARG A 223 15.24 -11.54 7.86
CA ARG A 223 16.38 -12.27 7.28
C ARG A 223 16.53 -13.72 7.72
N SER A 224 16.12 -14.07 8.95
CA SER A 224 16.20 -15.44 9.49
C SER A 224 15.21 -16.39 8.81
N ASN A 225 14.20 -15.84 8.14
CA ASN A 225 13.13 -16.58 7.49
C ASN A 225 13.33 -16.63 5.96
N VAL A 226 14.52 -16.28 5.47
CA VAL A 226 14.84 -16.28 4.04
C VAL A 226 16.12 -17.08 3.79
N CYS A 227 16.07 -18.00 2.83
CA CYS A 227 17.21 -18.80 2.43
C CYS A 227 17.48 -18.66 0.93
N ALA A 228 18.74 -18.45 0.56
CA ALA A 228 19.16 -18.40 -0.84
C ALA A 228 19.74 -19.76 -1.27
N LEU A 229 19.20 -20.34 -2.34
CA LEU A 229 19.75 -21.53 -2.99
C LEU A 229 20.59 -21.12 -4.20
N VAL A 230 21.88 -21.44 -4.19
CA VAL A 230 22.85 -21.01 -5.21
C VAL A 230 23.21 -22.16 -6.13
N LYS A 231 22.89 -22.05 -7.41
CA LYS A 231 23.20 -23.04 -8.44
C LYS A 231 24.39 -22.59 -9.28
N GLY A 232 25.51 -23.29 -9.15
CA GLY A 232 26.75 -22.99 -9.91
C GLY A 232 27.55 -21.81 -9.35
N GLY A 233 28.45 -21.26 -10.17
CA GLY A 233 29.31 -20.12 -9.82
C GLY A 233 28.64 -18.79 -10.10
N VAL A 234 27.66 -18.42 -9.26
CA VAL A 234 26.88 -17.19 -9.39
C VAL A 234 27.41 -16.16 -8.40
N GLU A 235 27.66 -14.93 -8.86
CA GLU A 235 27.96 -13.80 -7.97
C GLU A 235 26.79 -13.55 -7.00
N THR A 236 27.11 -13.44 -5.71
CA THR A 236 26.14 -13.12 -4.65
C THR A 236 26.45 -11.76 -4.03
N PRO A 237 25.46 -11.00 -3.54
CA PRO A 237 25.72 -9.70 -2.95
C PRO A 237 26.54 -9.82 -1.65
N ASN A 238 27.64 -9.06 -1.56
CA ASN A 238 28.61 -9.15 -0.45
C ASN A 238 28.08 -8.60 0.89
N ASP A 239 27.15 -7.65 0.87
CA ASP A 239 26.71 -6.90 2.07
C ASP A 239 25.52 -7.54 2.81
N ILE A 240 25.12 -8.76 2.43
CA ILE A 240 23.99 -9.47 3.05
C ILE A 240 24.49 -10.32 4.23
N SER A 241 24.80 -9.65 5.34
CA SER A 241 25.17 -10.33 6.59
C SER A 241 23.97 -11.01 7.26
N GLY A 242 24.08 -12.33 7.48
CA GLY A 242 23.08 -13.13 8.20
C GLY A 242 22.02 -13.82 7.34
N VAL A 243 22.16 -13.86 6.01
CA VAL A 243 21.37 -14.74 5.14
C VAL A 243 22.10 -16.06 4.91
N VAL A 244 21.36 -17.16 4.94
CA VAL A 244 21.88 -18.49 4.67
C VAL A 244 21.93 -18.73 3.17
N TYR A 245 23.13 -18.93 2.65
CA TYR A 245 23.36 -19.39 1.28
C TYR A 245 23.62 -20.90 1.28
N ILE A 246 22.75 -21.66 0.64
CA ILE A 246 22.86 -23.10 0.47
C ILE A 246 23.22 -23.39 -0.98
N THR A 247 24.34 -24.07 -1.22
CA THR A 247 24.67 -24.54 -2.57
C THR A 247 23.67 -25.60 -3.02
N MET A 248 23.06 -25.40 -4.19
CA MET A 248 22.19 -26.38 -4.84
C MET A 248 23.06 -27.44 -5.54
N ASP A 249 23.55 -28.40 -4.74
CA ASP A 249 24.40 -29.48 -5.20
C ASP A 249 23.64 -30.60 -5.95
N GLN A 250 24.38 -31.44 -6.67
CA GLN A 250 23.82 -32.57 -7.43
C GLN A 250 23.38 -33.74 -6.56
N ASN A 251 23.88 -33.84 -5.32
CA ASN A 251 23.56 -34.92 -4.38
C ASN A 251 22.31 -34.60 -3.54
N ASP A 252 21.60 -33.51 -3.88
CA ASP A 252 20.41 -33.03 -3.19
C ASP A 252 20.61 -32.76 -1.68
N SER A 253 21.85 -32.53 -1.22
CA SER A 253 22.14 -32.24 0.19
C SER A 253 21.52 -30.92 0.66
N TRP A 254 21.22 -30.03 -0.28
CA TRP A 254 20.50 -28.78 -0.05
C TRP A 254 19.10 -29.00 0.55
N LYS A 255 18.43 -30.13 0.27
CA LYS A 255 17.06 -30.41 0.76
C LYS A 255 17.00 -30.51 2.28
N SER A 256 17.93 -31.26 2.88
CA SER A 256 17.98 -31.45 4.34
C SER A 256 18.37 -30.17 5.07
N LYS A 257 19.29 -29.37 4.49
CA LYS A 257 19.67 -28.05 5.01
C LYS A 257 18.48 -27.09 4.96
N LEU A 258 17.80 -27.02 3.83
CA LEU A 258 16.63 -26.15 3.66
C LEU A 258 15.50 -26.51 4.63
N ALA A 259 15.19 -27.80 4.78
CA ALA A 259 14.19 -28.27 5.73
C ALA A 259 14.53 -27.90 7.19
N LYS A 260 15.82 -27.91 7.55
CA LYS A 260 16.27 -27.45 8.86
C LYS A 260 15.97 -25.97 9.07
N GLU A 261 16.33 -25.11 8.12
CA GLU A 261 16.05 -23.66 8.21
C GLU A 261 14.54 -23.36 8.30
N MET A 262 13.71 -24.11 7.57
CA MET A 262 12.25 -24.01 7.68
C MET A 262 11.74 -24.33 9.10
N ARG A 263 12.29 -25.36 9.76
CA ARG A 263 11.92 -25.70 11.15
C ARG A 263 12.32 -24.61 12.13
N GLU A 264 13.52 -24.04 11.98
CA GLU A 264 13.98 -22.92 12.81
C GLU A 264 13.08 -21.67 12.62
N SER A 265 12.49 -21.51 11.43
CA SER A 265 11.51 -20.46 11.12
C SER A 265 10.07 -20.78 11.59
N GLY A 266 9.90 -21.91 12.31
CA GLY A 266 8.65 -22.32 12.93
C GLY A 266 7.74 -23.19 12.06
N TYR A 267 8.22 -23.73 10.92
CA TYR A 267 7.43 -24.69 10.13
C TYR A 267 7.45 -26.07 10.77
N ASN A 268 6.31 -26.74 10.71
CA ASN A 268 6.21 -28.13 11.14
C ASN A 268 6.65 -29.08 10.00
N ILE A 269 7.96 -29.29 9.87
CA ILE A 269 8.53 -30.17 8.84
C ILE A 269 8.75 -31.58 9.39
N ASP A 270 8.17 -32.57 8.71
CA ASP A 270 8.44 -33.99 8.94
C ASP A 270 9.74 -34.41 8.23
N MET A 271 10.81 -34.58 9.01
CA MET A 271 12.13 -34.94 8.49
C MET A 271 12.18 -36.34 7.86
N ASN A 272 11.20 -37.20 8.12
CA ASN A 272 11.13 -38.53 7.49
C ASN A 272 10.69 -38.46 6.02
N LYS A 273 10.16 -37.32 5.57
CA LYS A 273 9.74 -37.08 4.18
C LYS A 273 10.87 -36.57 3.29
N ILE A 274 12.07 -36.35 3.82
CA ILE A 274 13.20 -35.77 3.07
C ILE A 274 13.89 -36.86 2.26
#